data_AF-A0A5M3YXF7-F1
#
_entry.id   AF-A0A5M3YXF7-F1
#
_cell.length_a   1.000
_cell.length_b   1.000
_cell.length_c   1.000
_cell.angle_alpha   90.00
_cell.angle_beta   90.00
_cell.angle_gamma   90.00
#
_symmetry.space_group_name_H-M   'P 1'
#
loop_
_entity.id
_entity.type
_entity.pdbx_description
1 polymer ?
#
loop_
_entity_poly.entity_id
_entity_poly.type
_entity_poly.pdbx_seq_one_letter_code
_entity_poly.pdbx_strand_id
1 'polypeptide(L)'
;MQETPSVWHLGFTANVQSASMSNTDVEVMASWPAPNYENPEYQGPQLLIVGIVLLILSTAVVVLRIWVRLVMKNTAGWDDWLMVLAVTSWFNQLLLVIIMALVKLSLLISYLRFFTQPIFRRLTWAMIALIVSWGLAYMLALFLACRPLKDYWETFQFNPPNCIDQRSSTFSFSITNLVTDLMVLVLPMRVLWMLQLPIRERLILIALMNMGLLACAASAVRVYYAYRTLHITYDFTCSYSSWNIDEKDH
;
A
#
# COMPACT_ATOMS: atom_id res chain seq x y z
N MET A 1 53.24 6.69 -44.71
CA MET A 1 52.05 6.80 -45.58
C MET A 1 50.86 6.52 -44.67
N GLN A 2 50.20 7.52 -44.06
CA GLN A 2 49.13 8.36 -44.65
C GLN A 2 48.05 7.46 -45.29
N GLU A 3 46.78 7.45 -44.90
CA GLU A 3 45.89 8.56 -44.50
C GLU A 3 44.71 8.08 -43.61
N THR A 4 44.18 8.98 -42.77
CA THR A 4 42.74 9.04 -42.40
C THR A 4 42.08 10.13 -43.27
N PRO A 5 40.74 10.16 -43.45
CA PRO A 5 39.94 11.06 -42.60
C PRO A 5 38.42 10.76 -42.40
N SER A 6 37.91 11.14 -41.21
CA SER A 6 36.63 11.88 -40.95
C SER A 6 35.26 11.14 -41.12
N VAL A 7 34.16 11.36 -40.35
CA VAL A 7 33.74 12.46 -39.46
C VAL A 7 32.50 12.11 -38.55
N TRP A 8 32.36 12.87 -37.46
CA TRP A 8 31.17 13.36 -36.69
C TRP A 8 30.41 12.55 -35.60
N HIS A 9 30.29 13.26 -34.46
CA HIS A 9 29.62 13.06 -33.18
C HIS A 9 28.09 12.91 -33.20
N LEU A 10 27.55 12.15 -32.23
CA LEU A 10 26.33 12.50 -31.46
C LEU A 10 26.53 12.08 -29.98
N GLY A 11 26.25 13.00 -29.06
CA GLY A 11 26.62 12.92 -27.64
C GLY A 11 25.57 12.29 -26.73
N PHE A 12 26.06 11.64 -25.67
CA PHE A 12 25.35 11.38 -24.42
C PHE A 12 26.39 11.32 -23.29
N THR A 13 26.64 12.44 -22.62
CA THR A 13 27.35 12.46 -21.32
C THR A 13 26.30 12.54 -20.21
N ALA A 14 26.01 11.40 -19.57
CA ALA A 14 25.24 11.39 -18.32
C ALA A 14 26.21 11.64 -17.15
N ASN A 15 26.07 12.79 -16.50
CA ASN A 15 26.77 13.17 -15.27
C ASN A 15 26.34 12.24 -14.12
N VAL A 16 27.28 11.45 -13.59
CA VAL A 16 27.15 10.81 -12.27
C VAL A 16 27.82 11.74 -11.27
N GLN A 17 27.05 12.60 -10.60
CA GLN A 17 27.52 13.34 -9.43
C GLN A 17 27.23 12.52 -8.17
N SER A 18 28.31 12.01 -7.60
CA SER A 18 28.41 11.36 -6.30
C SER A 18 27.87 12.25 -5.17
N ALA A 19 26.90 11.75 -4.41
CA ALA A 19 26.53 12.32 -3.12
C ALA A 19 27.71 12.14 -2.14
N SER A 20 28.34 13.25 -1.72
CA SER A 20 29.39 13.23 -0.70
C SER A 20 28.77 13.01 0.68
N MET A 21 28.94 11.83 1.27
CA MET A 21 28.66 11.55 2.69
C MET A 21 29.46 12.52 3.57
N SER A 22 28.83 13.13 4.57
CA SER A 22 29.53 13.99 5.53
C SER A 22 30.30 13.12 6.52
N ASN A 23 31.47 13.56 7.00
CA ASN A 23 32.31 12.77 7.90
C ASN A 23 31.59 12.34 9.19
N THR A 24 30.59 13.12 9.64
CA THR A 24 29.76 12.78 10.79
C THR A 24 28.89 11.54 10.54
N ASP A 25 28.45 11.31 9.30
CA ASP A 25 27.66 10.12 8.95
C ASP A 25 28.52 8.86 9.03
N VAL A 26 29.82 8.96 8.70
CA VAL A 26 30.78 7.86 8.78
C VAL A 26 31.08 7.50 10.24
N GLU A 27 31.25 8.49 11.11
CA GLU A 27 31.45 8.27 12.56
C GLU A 27 30.21 7.65 13.22
N VAL A 28 29.02 8.12 12.84
CA VAL A 28 27.75 7.56 13.33
C VAL A 28 27.63 6.11 12.86
N MET A 29 27.85 5.81 11.58
CA MET A 29 27.84 4.45 11.02
C MET A 29 28.88 3.52 11.69
N ALA A 30 30.03 4.07 12.09
CA ALA A 30 31.06 3.33 12.82
C ALA A 30 30.69 3.04 14.29
N SER A 31 29.77 3.81 14.89
CA SER A 31 29.31 3.60 16.27
C SER A 31 28.24 2.51 16.43
N TRP A 32 27.68 1.99 15.33
CA TRP A 32 26.65 0.96 15.40
C TRP A 32 27.25 -0.38 15.84
N PRO A 33 26.58 -1.13 16.73
CA PRO A 33 26.97 -2.49 17.03
C PRO A 33 26.86 -3.35 15.76
N ALA A 34 27.79 -4.28 15.60
CA ALA A 34 27.74 -5.23 14.48
C ALA A 34 26.36 -5.93 14.46
N PRO A 35 25.74 -6.11 13.28
CA PRO A 35 24.42 -6.73 13.21
C PRO A 35 24.46 -8.12 13.85
N ASN A 36 23.56 -8.37 14.79
CA ASN A 36 23.50 -9.66 15.47
C ASN A 36 22.81 -10.69 14.56
N TYR A 37 23.62 -11.45 13.82
CA TYR A 37 23.15 -12.49 12.89
C TYR A 37 22.85 -13.83 13.58
N GLU A 38 23.28 -14.02 14.83
CA GLU A 38 23.10 -15.28 15.54
C GLU A 38 21.73 -15.36 16.24
N ASN A 39 21.20 -14.24 16.76
CA ASN A 39 19.86 -14.18 17.37
C ASN A 39 19.24 -12.77 17.28
N PRO A 40 18.64 -12.37 16.15
CA PRO A 40 17.96 -11.08 16.03
C PRO A 40 16.66 -11.07 16.88
N GLU A 41 16.40 -10.01 17.63
CA GLU A 41 15.17 -9.90 18.43
C GLU A 41 13.94 -9.67 17.54
N TYR A 42 13.10 -10.70 17.39
CA TYR A 42 11.99 -10.72 16.44
C TYR A 42 10.74 -10.02 17.00
N GLN A 43 10.41 -8.81 16.53
CA GLN A 43 9.11 -8.15 16.82
C GLN A 43 7.96 -8.59 15.87
N GLY A 44 8.26 -9.42 14.87
CA GLY A 44 7.31 -9.92 13.86
C GLY A 44 6.26 -10.93 14.33
N PRO A 45 6.52 -11.86 15.29
CA PRO A 45 5.56 -12.91 15.61
C PRO A 45 4.25 -12.37 16.16
N GLN A 46 4.26 -11.30 16.94
CA GLN A 46 3.07 -10.84 17.69
C GLN A 46 1.97 -10.27 16.78
N LEU A 47 2.34 -9.45 15.79
CA LEU A 47 1.39 -8.90 14.81
C LEU A 47 0.89 -9.97 13.84
N LEU A 48 1.76 -10.91 13.49
CA LEU A 48 1.42 -12.07 12.66
C LEU A 48 0.44 -12.98 13.40
N ILE A 49 0.65 -13.23 14.70
CA ILE A 49 -0.25 -13.98 15.58
C ILE A 49 -1.60 -13.28 15.73
N VAL A 50 -1.64 -11.96 16.01
CA VAL A 50 -2.92 -11.22 16.13
C VAL A 50 -3.69 -11.20 14.81
N GLY A 51 -3.00 -11.01 13.68
CA GLY A 51 -3.58 -11.09 12.34
C GLY A 51 -4.11 -12.48 12.02
N ILE A 52 -3.35 -13.53 12.35
CA ILE A 52 -3.77 -14.94 12.20
C ILE A 52 -5.00 -15.22 13.07
N VAL A 53 -5.01 -14.80 14.34
CA VAL A 53 -6.12 -15.08 15.26
C VAL A 53 -7.40 -14.39 14.81
N LEU A 54 -7.34 -13.12 14.41
CA LEU A 54 -8.49 -12.39 13.87
C LEU A 54 -8.97 -12.97 12.53
N LEU A 55 -8.04 -13.41 11.68
CA LEU A 55 -8.38 -14.12 10.45
C LEU A 55 -9.05 -15.46 10.73
N ILE A 56 -8.53 -16.26 11.65
CA ILE A 56 -9.11 -17.55 12.04
C ILE A 56 -10.51 -17.35 12.63
N LEU A 57 -10.71 -16.34 13.48
CA LEU A 57 -12.02 -16.03 14.03
C LEU A 57 -13.01 -15.57 12.94
N SER A 58 -12.57 -14.70 12.04
CA SER A 58 -13.37 -14.23 10.91
C SER A 58 -13.73 -15.38 9.96
N THR A 59 -12.77 -16.21 9.59
CA THR A 59 -12.98 -17.35 8.69
C THR A 59 -13.80 -18.44 9.36
N ALA A 60 -13.61 -18.73 10.65
CA ALA A 60 -14.42 -19.69 11.39
C ALA A 60 -15.89 -19.25 11.47
N VAL A 61 -16.17 -17.96 11.70
CA VAL A 61 -17.54 -17.44 11.71
C VAL A 61 -18.19 -17.53 10.32
N VAL A 62 -17.42 -17.27 9.26
CA VAL A 62 -17.90 -17.37 7.87
C VAL A 62 -18.08 -18.83 7.46
N VAL A 63 -17.15 -19.72 7.80
CA VAL A 63 -17.23 -21.17 7.57
C VAL A 63 -18.38 -21.78 8.34
N LEU A 64 -18.63 -21.37 9.59
CA LEU A 64 -19.79 -21.83 10.36
C LEU A 64 -21.10 -21.36 9.71
N ARG A 65 -21.15 -20.10 9.23
CA ARG A 65 -22.31 -19.57 8.49
C ARG A 65 -22.53 -20.28 7.15
N ILE A 66 -21.47 -20.67 6.46
CA ILE A 66 -21.54 -21.37 5.18
C ILE A 66 -21.85 -22.86 5.41
N TRP A 67 -21.27 -23.50 6.43
CA TRP A 67 -21.54 -24.88 6.85
C TRP A 67 -23.02 -25.07 7.19
N VAL A 68 -23.59 -24.14 7.96
CA VAL A 68 -25.03 -24.11 8.25
C VAL A 68 -25.87 -23.98 6.97
N ARG A 69 -25.35 -23.31 5.93
CA ARG A 69 -26.04 -23.13 4.64
C ARG A 69 -25.80 -24.29 3.65
N LEU A 70 -24.67 -24.99 3.73
CA LEU A 70 -24.26 -26.08 2.84
C LEU A 70 -24.68 -27.46 3.34
N VAL A 71 -24.69 -27.71 4.65
CA VAL A 71 -25.26 -28.95 5.20
C VAL A 71 -26.77 -29.05 4.94
N MET A 72 -27.44 -27.91 4.74
CA MET A 72 -28.83 -27.86 4.25
C MET A 72 -28.98 -28.02 2.73
N LYS A 73 -27.89 -27.99 1.94
CA LYS A 73 -27.91 -28.19 0.48
C LYS A 73 -26.68 -28.97 0.02
N ASN A 74 -26.82 -30.29 0.01
CA ASN A 74 -25.76 -31.25 -0.21
C ASN A 74 -25.35 -31.38 -1.70
N THR A 75 -24.58 -30.42 -2.24
CA THR A 75 -23.76 -30.58 -3.46
C THR A 75 -22.74 -29.44 -3.60
N ALA A 76 -21.60 -29.49 -2.90
CA ALA A 76 -20.52 -28.51 -3.11
C ALA A 76 -19.16 -29.23 -3.20
N GLY A 77 -18.53 -29.18 -4.37
CA GLY A 77 -17.21 -29.75 -4.64
C GLY A 77 -16.08 -28.85 -4.11
N TRP A 78 -14.85 -29.37 -4.07
CA TRP A 78 -13.66 -28.59 -3.66
C TRP A 78 -13.35 -27.42 -4.62
N ASP A 79 -13.76 -27.54 -5.89
CA ASP A 79 -13.66 -26.50 -6.91
C ASP A 79 -14.55 -25.28 -6.59
N ASP A 80 -15.76 -25.51 -6.07
CA ASP A 80 -16.70 -24.46 -5.68
C ASP A 80 -16.16 -23.60 -4.53
N TRP A 81 -15.41 -24.21 -3.61
CA TRP A 81 -14.79 -23.50 -2.49
C TRP A 81 -13.65 -22.58 -2.92
N LEU A 82 -12.86 -22.98 -3.91
CA LEU A 82 -11.77 -22.17 -4.45
C LEU A 82 -12.31 -20.93 -5.19
N MET A 83 -13.41 -21.11 -5.94
CA MET A 83 -14.11 -20.01 -6.57
C MET A 83 -14.64 -19.01 -5.54
N VAL A 84 -15.24 -19.49 -4.44
CA VAL A 84 -15.74 -18.63 -3.35
C VAL A 84 -14.59 -17.84 -2.69
N LEU A 85 -13.42 -18.46 -2.48
CA LEU A 85 -12.25 -17.76 -1.93
C LEU A 85 -11.73 -16.67 -2.88
N ALA A 86 -11.69 -16.93 -4.18
CA ALA A 86 -11.30 -15.94 -5.19
C ALA A 86 -12.30 -14.75 -5.22
N VAL A 87 -13.60 -15.03 -5.22
CA VAL A 87 -14.67 -14.00 -5.20
C VAL A 87 -14.55 -13.14 -3.96
N THR A 88 -14.43 -13.76 -2.79
CA THR A 88 -14.36 -13.04 -1.50
C THR A 88 -13.13 -12.15 -1.41
N SER A 89 -11.99 -12.54 -1.97
CA SER A 89 -10.79 -11.70 -2.02
C SER A 89 -10.99 -10.42 -2.84
N TRP A 90 -11.70 -10.51 -3.97
CA TRP A 90 -12.01 -9.36 -4.83
C TRP A 90 -13.00 -8.39 -4.18
N PHE A 91 -14.08 -8.92 -3.63
CA PHE A 91 -15.05 -8.12 -2.89
C PHE A 91 -14.42 -7.42 -1.69
N ASN A 92 -13.51 -8.10 -0.98
CA ASN A 92 -12.77 -7.50 0.13
C ASN A 92 -11.94 -6.29 -0.34
N GLN A 93 -11.24 -6.39 -1.48
CA GLN A 93 -10.47 -5.25 -2.01
C GLN A 93 -11.39 -4.06 -2.36
N LEU A 94 -12.52 -4.30 -3.02
CA LEU A 94 -13.50 -3.26 -3.34
C LEU A 94 -14.05 -2.58 -2.08
N LEU A 95 -14.45 -3.38 -1.07
CA LEU A 95 -14.96 -2.86 0.20
C LEU A 95 -13.92 -2.01 0.93
N LEU A 96 -12.65 -2.42 0.92
CA LEU A 96 -11.57 -1.66 1.53
C LEU A 96 -11.40 -0.28 0.88
N VAL A 97 -11.41 -0.19 -0.45
CA VAL A 97 -11.33 1.11 -1.16
C VAL A 97 -12.47 2.04 -0.75
N ILE A 98 -13.70 1.51 -0.72
CA ILE A 98 -14.90 2.27 -0.35
C ILE A 98 -14.82 2.76 1.10
N ILE A 99 -14.47 1.89 2.04
CA ILE A 99 -14.38 2.25 3.46
C ILE A 99 -13.34 3.36 3.66
N MET A 100 -12.14 3.22 3.07
CA MET A 100 -11.08 4.23 3.21
C MET A 100 -11.49 5.57 2.61
N ALA A 101 -12.17 5.58 1.46
CA ALA A 101 -12.68 6.81 0.87
C ALA A 101 -13.77 7.48 1.75
N LEU A 102 -14.73 6.69 2.25
CA LEU A 102 -15.82 7.19 3.10
C LEU A 102 -15.31 7.78 4.43
N VAL A 103 -14.34 7.13 5.08
CA VAL A 103 -13.72 7.65 6.31
C VAL A 103 -13.13 9.03 6.07
N LYS A 104 -12.34 9.20 5.01
CA LYS A 104 -11.75 10.50 4.66
C LYS A 104 -12.83 11.54 4.34
N LEU A 105 -13.83 11.18 3.52
CA LEU A 105 -14.93 12.10 3.20
C LEU A 105 -15.69 12.56 4.46
N SER A 106 -15.91 11.67 5.43
CA SER A 106 -16.55 12.05 6.70
C SER A 106 -15.75 13.11 7.47
N LEU A 107 -14.42 13.00 7.47
CA LEU A 107 -13.53 13.97 8.11
C LEU A 107 -13.57 15.32 7.38
N LEU A 108 -13.52 15.32 6.04
CA LEU A 108 -13.55 16.55 5.25
C LEU A 108 -14.91 17.26 5.35
N ILE A 109 -16.02 16.52 5.37
CA ILE A 109 -17.35 17.10 5.59
C ILE A 109 -17.45 17.69 6.99
N SER A 110 -16.89 17.02 8.00
CA SER A 110 -16.79 17.57 9.36
C SER A 110 -15.97 18.87 9.40
N TYR A 111 -14.88 18.95 8.63
CA TYR A 111 -14.09 20.18 8.49
C TYR A 111 -14.87 21.33 7.84
N LEU A 112 -15.67 21.04 6.81
CA LEU A 112 -16.55 22.04 6.19
C LEU A 112 -17.62 22.57 7.15
N ARG A 113 -18.05 21.75 8.12
CA ARG A 113 -19.02 22.16 9.15
C ARG A 113 -18.38 23.08 10.20
N PHE A 114 -17.14 22.80 10.59
CA PHE A 114 -16.47 23.54 11.67
C PHE A 114 -15.84 24.85 11.18
N PHE A 115 -15.16 24.83 10.04
CA PHE A 115 -14.43 26.00 9.55
C PHE A 115 -15.23 26.76 8.49
N THR A 116 -15.57 28.01 8.80
CA THR A 116 -16.32 28.91 7.91
C THR A 116 -15.45 29.71 6.95
N GLN A 117 -14.12 29.71 7.16
CA GLN A 117 -13.12 30.42 6.35
C GLN A 117 -13.22 30.05 4.85
N PRO A 118 -13.38 31.01 3.93
CA PRO A 118 -13.68 30.72 2.52
C PRO A 118 -12.53 30.03 1.78
N ILE A 119 -11.28 30.42 2.07
CA ILE A 119 -10.08 29.81 1.46
C ILE A 119 -9.95 28.34 1.91
N PHE A 120 -10.13 28.08 3.20
CA PHE A 120 -10.10 26.72 3.73
C PHE A 120 -11.19 25.86 3.10
N ARG A 121 -12.43 26.37 2.98
CA ARG A 121 -13.52 25.65 2.32
C ARG A 121 -13.19 25.27 0.87
N ARG A 122 -12.58 26.18 0.09
CA ARG A 122 -12.15 25.85 -1.29
C ARG A 122 -11.12 24.72 -1.31
N LEU A 123 -10.12 24.77 -0.43
CA LEU A 123 -9.10 23.72 -0.31
C LEU A 123 -9.72 22.37 0.11
N THR A 124 -10.67 22.37 1.05
CA THR A 124 -11.37 21.16 1.47
C THR A 124 -12.22 20.57 0.33
N TRP A 125 -12.93 21.40 -0.43
CA TRP A 125 -13.66 20.93 -1.62
C TRP A 125 -12.73 20.34 -2.69
N ALA A 126 -11.57 20.95 -2.92
CA ALA A 126 -10.56 20.40 -3.81
C ALA A 126 -10.05 19.02 -3.34
N MET A 127 -9.82 18.86 -2.04
CA MET A 127 -9.44 17.57 -1.45
C MET A 127 -10.54 16.51 -1.51
N ILE A 128 -11.82 16.90 -1.34
CA ILE A 128 -12.96 16.00 -1.55
C ILE A 128 -12.95 15.47 -2.98
N ALA A 129 -12.82 16.37 -3.97
CA ALA A 129 -12.76 15.99 -5.38
C ALA A 129 -11.60 15.03 -5.66
N LEU A 130 -10.42 15.30 -5.08
CA LEU A 130 -9.25 14.44 -5.18
C LEU A 130 -9.53 13.03 -4.62
N ILE A 131 -10.08 12.92 -3.40
CA ILE A 131 -10.38 11.62 -2.77
C ILE A 131 -11.42 10.83 -3.57
N VAL A 132 -12.47 11.49 -4.06
CA VAL A 132 -13.49 10.85 -4.90
C VAL A 132 -12.86 10.34 -6.21
N SER A 133 -12.03 11.17 -6.85
CA SER A 133 -11.34 10.77 -8.09
C SER A 133 -10.39 9.59 -7.86
N TRP A 134 -9.66 9.58 -6.73
CA TRP A 134 -8.79 8.48 -6.33
C TRP A 134 -9.57 7.19 -6.10
N GLY A 135 -10.66 7.25 -5.31
CA GLY A 135 -11.50 6.07 -5.05
C GLY A 135 -12.11 5.52 -6.33
N LEU A 136 -12.63 6.39 -7.20
CA LEU A 136 -13.20 5.98 -8.49
C LEU A 136 -12.14 5.35 -9.41
N ALA A 137 -10.94 5.92 -9.47
CA ALA A 137 -9.85 5.38 -10.28
C ALA A 137 -9.44 3.97 -9.84
N TYR A 138 -9.30 3.73 -8.53
CA TYR A 138 -8.99 2.39 -8.01
C TYR A 138 -10.14 1.41 -8.21
N MET A 139 -11.39 1.84 -8.03
CA MET A 139 -12.55 0.99 -8.31
C MET A 139 -12.57 0.57 -9.78
N LEU A 140 -12.37 1.51 -10.71
CA LEU A 140 -12.30 1.22 -12.15
C LEU A 140 -11.11 0.31 -12.49
N ALA A 141 -9.94 0.54 -11.87
CA ALA A 141 -8.76 -0.30 -12.06
C ALA A 141 -8.99 -1.73 -11.57
N LEU A 142 -9.74 -1.92 -10.47
CA LEU A 142 -10.16 -3.23 -10.01
C LEU A 142 -11.08 -3.90 -11.03
N PHE A 143 -12.16 -3.24 -11.47
CA PHE A 143 -13.08 -3.83 -12.47
C PHE A 143 -12.41 -4.13 -13.82
N LEU A 144 -11.43 -3.33 -14.22
CA LEU A 144 -10.67 -3.47 -15.46
C LEU A 144 -9.31 -4.14 -15.24
N ALA A 145 -9.13 -4.82 -14.10
CA ALA A 145 -7.87 -5.44 -13.73
C ALA A 145 -7.41 -6.49 -14.75
N CYS A 146 -8.32 -7.12 -15.49
CA CYS A 146 -8.01 -8.07 -16.57
C CYS A 146 -8.77 -7.72 -17.85
N ARG A 147 -8.12 -7.90 -18.99
CA ARG A 147 -8.68 -7.72 -20.33
C ARG A 147 -8.49 -9.00 -21.15
N PRO A 148 -9.47 -9.92 -21.26
CA PRO A 148 -10.85 -9.91 -20.74
C PRO A 148 -10.97 -10.29 -19.25
N LEU A 149 -12.07 -9.89 -18.59
CA LEU A 149 -12.35 -10.18 -17.18
C LEU A 149 -12.44 -11.68 -16.85
N LYS A 150 -12.74 -12.52 -17.85
CA LYS A 150 -12.85 -13.99 -17.71
C LYS A 150 -11.53 -14.62 -17.23
N ASP A 151 -10.41 -14.07 -17.67
CA ASP A 151 -9.08 -14.62 -17.37
C ASP A 151 -8.75 -14.53 -15.87
N TYR A 152 -9.35 -13.58 -15.14
CA TYR A 152 -9.20 -13.47 -13.69
C TYR A 152 -9.70 -14.72 -12.93
N TRP A 153 -10.76 -15.35 -13.43
CA TRP A 153 -11.45 -16.45 -12.74
C TRP A 153 -10.95 -17.82 -13.20
N GLU A 154 -10.44 -17.92 -14.43
CA GLU A 154 -10.06 -19.20 -15.05
C GLU A 154 -8.56 -19.50 -14.93
N THR A 155 -7.72 -18.48 -14.74
CA THR A 155 -6.27 -18.64 -14.64
C THR A 155 -5.83 -18.55 -13.17
N PHE A 156 -5.47 -19.69 -12.59
CA PHE A 156 -4.84 -19.77 -11.26
C PHE A 156 -3.34 -19.39 -11.28
N GLN A 157 -2.85 -18.74 -12.33
CA GLN A 157 -1.46 -18.28 -12.39
C GLN A 157 -1.26 -17.05 -11.53
N PHE A 158 -0.12 -17.00 -10.82
CA PHE A 158 0.21 -15.93 -9.88
C PHE A 158 0.48 -14.57 -10.55
N ASN A 159 0.45 -14.48 -11.89
CA ASN A 159 0.49 -13.25 -12.67
C ASN A 159 0.07 -13.47 -14.14
N PRO A 160 -1.21 -13.30 -14.51
CA PRO A 160 -1.63 -13.48 -15.90
C PRO A 160 -1.12 -12.31 -16.78
N PRO A 161 -0.64 -12.57 -18.02
CA PRO A 161 -0.05 -11.53 -18.87
C PRO A 161 -1.04 -10.43 -19.31
N ASN A 162 -2.35 -10.71 -19.31
CA ASN A 162 -3.40 -9.77 -19.67
C ASN A 162 -4.06 -9.08 -18.46
N CYS A 163 -3.46 -9.25 -17.27
CA CYS A 163 -3.96 -8.72 -16.01
C CYS A 163 -2.96 -7.75 -15.39
N ILE A 164 -3.47 -6.80 -14.61
CA ILE A 164 -2.67 -5.89 -13.80
C ILE A 164 -2.01 -6.72 -12.68
N ASP A 165 -0.70 -6.52 -12.50
CA ASP A 165 0.07 -7.10 -11.40
C ASP A 165 -0.56 -6.76 -10.04
N GLN A 166 -1.13 -7.78 -9.37
CA GLN A 166 -1.75 -7.61 -8.06
C GLN A 166 -0.79 -7.03 -7.01
N ARG A 167 0.50 -7.40 -7.09
CA ARG A 167 1.55 -6.92 -6.18
C ARG A 167 1.80 -5.43 -6.34
N SER A 168 2.04 -4.99 -7.58
CA SER A 168 2.27 -3.59 -7.93
C SER A 168 1.06 -2.72 -7.59
N SER A 169 -0.15 -3.21 -7.92
CA SER A 169 -1.41 -2.53 -7.60
C SER A 169 -1.61 -2.35 -6.09
N THR A 170 -1.37 -3.39 -5.29
CA THR A 170 -1.51 -3.34 -3.81
C THR A 170 -0.52 -2.35 -3.19
N PHE A 171 0.71 -2.31 -3.72
CA PHE A 171 1.74 -1.39 -3.26
C PHE A 171 1.38 0.07 -3.60
N SER A 172 0.97 0.33 -4.85
CA SER A 172 0.48 1.66 -5.27
C SER A 172 -0.71 2.13 -4.45
N PHE A 173 -1.68 1.25 -4.18
CA PHE A 173 -2.83 1.55 -3.33
C PHE A 173 -2.38 1.97 -1.93
N SER A 174 -1.47 1.21 -1.32
CA SER A 174 -1.00 1.47 0.04
C SER A 174 -0.25 2.80 0.16
N ILE A 175 0.62 3.13 -0.79
CA ILE A 175 1.35 4.40 -0.82
C ILE A 175 0.38 5.57 -1.02
N THR A 176 -0.46 5.51 -2.06
CA THR A 176 -1.37 6.62 -2.36
C THR A 176 -2.42 6.83 -1.27
N ASN A 177 -2.83 5.75 -0.60
CA ASN A 177 -3.68 5.83 0.59
C ASN A 177 -2.97 6.56 1.75
N LEU A 178 -1.70 6.23 2.02
CA LEU A 178 -0.90 6.92 3.04
C LEU A 178 -0.71 8.41 2.71
N VAL A 179 -0.37 8.73 1.46
CA VAL A 179 -0.18 10.12 1.01
C VAL A 179 -1.47 10.91 1.18
N THR A 180 -2.61 10.34 0.78
CA THR A 180 -3.91 11.02 0.94
C THR A 180 -4.29 11.20 2.40
N ASP A 181 -3.93 10.27 3.30
CA ASP A 181 -4.13 10.46 4.75
C ASP A 181 -3.31 11.66 5.27
N LEU A 182 -2.02 11.74 4.92
CA LEU A 182 -1.16 12.86 5.32
C LEU A 182 -1.67 14.21 4.80
N MET A 183 -2.14 14.27 3.55
CA MET A 183 -2.70 15.50 2.98
C MET A 183 -3.92 15.98 3.75
N VAL A 184 -4.80 15.06 4.19
CA VAL A 184 -5.99 15.39 4.99
C VAL A 184 -5.61 15.92 6.37
N LEU A 185 -4.56 15.36 7.00
CA LEU A 185 -4.09 15.83 8.32
C LEU A 185 -3.39 17.19 8.28
N VAL A 186 -2.61 17.44 7.25
CA VAL A 186 -1.87 18.71 7.11
C VAL A 186 -2.81 19.88 6.83
N LEU A 187 -3.96 19.63 6.20
CA LEU A 187 -4.94 20.65 5.81
C LEU A 187 -5.35 21.57 6.98
N PRO A 188 -5.88 21.07 8.11
CA PRO A 188 -6.21 21.93 9.25
C PRO A 188 -4.98 22.51 9.95
N MET A 189 -3.83 21.79 10.00
CA MET A 189 -2.63 22.28 10.72
C MET A 189 -2.14 23.64 10.22
N ARG A 190 -2.13 23.85 8.90
CA ARG A 190 -1.69 25.13 8.31
C ARG A 190 -2.55 26.31 8.76
N VAL A 191 -3.86 26.11 8.87
CA VAL A 191 -4.79 27.15 9.30
C VAL A 191 -4.72 27.36 10.81
N LEU A 192 -4.59 26.28 11.58
CA LEU A 192 -4.51 26.34 13.04
C LEU A 192 -3.27 27.05 13.56
N TRP A 193 -2.17 27.04 12.81
CA TRP A 193 -0.96 27.75 13.20
C TRP A 193 -1.12 29.28 13.11
N MET A 194 -2.05 29.76 12.26
CA MET A 194 -2.29 31.19 12.07
C MET A 194 -3.50 31.70 12.85
N LEU A 195 -4.30 30.84 13.50
CA LEU A 195 -5.57 31.22 14.11
C LEU A 195 -5.59 30.98 15.64
N GLN A 196 -5.78 32.07 16.41
CA GLN A 196 -5.86 32.03 17.88
C GLN A 196 -7.24 31.52 18.35
N LEU A 197 -7.42 30.21 18.37
CA LEU A 197 -8.68 29.56 18.80
C LEU A 197 -8.77 29.36 20.33
N PRO A 198 -9.98 29.40 20.91
CA PRO A 198 -10.21 29.10 22.33
C PRO A 198 -9.83 27.65 22.65
N ILE A 199 -9.36 27.41 23.88
CA ILE A 199 -8.65 26.19 24.24
C ILE A 199 -9.47 24.89 24.09
N ARG A 200 -10.81 24.98 24.21
CA ARG A 200 -11.73 23.85 24.04
C ARG A 200 -11.78 23.36 22.59
N GLU A 201 -11.83 24.28 21.64
CA GLU A 201 -11.83 23.95 20.20
C GLU A 201 -10.46 23.41 19.78
N ARG A 202 -9.40 24.02 20.32
CA ARG A 202 -8.03 23.55 20.14
C ARG A 202 -7.84 22.11 20.63
N LEU A 203 -8.43 21.73 21.77
CA LEU A 203 -8.37 20.38 22.31
C LEU A 203 -9.03 19.33 21.41
N ILE A 204 -10.22 19.62 20.86
CA ILE A 204 -10.92 18.72 19.92
C ILE A 204 -10.07 18.51 18.66
N LEU A 205 -9.48 19.57 18.13
CA LEU A 205 -8.63 19.50 16.94
C LEU A 205 -7.34 18.73 17.19
N ILE A 206 -6.73 18.91 18.36
CA ILE A 206 -5.56 18.12 18.78
C ILE A 206 -5.96 16.64 18.91
N ALA A 207 -7.10 16.32 19.49
CA ALA A 207 -7.57 14.93 19.61
C ALA A 207 -7.80 14.28 18.23
N LEU A 208 -8.44 15.00 17.30
CA LEU A 208 -8.64 14.53 15.92
C LEU A 208 -7.31 14.36 15.17
N MET A 209 -6.34 15.25 15.40
CA MET A 209 -5.00 15.16 14.81
C MET A 209 -4.25 13.90 15.29
N ASN A 210 -4.29 13.63 16.59
CA ASN A 210 -3.62 12.47 17.18
C ASN A 210 -4.24 11.15 16.70
N MET A 211 -5.58 11.08 16.61
CA MET A 211 -6.27 9.91 16.07
C MET A 211 -5.90 9.68 14.59
N GLY A 212 -5.80 10.76 13.82
CA GLY A 212 -5.34 10.72 12.43
C GLY A 212 -3.88 10.27 12.27
N LEU A 213 -2.99 10.74 13.16
CA LEU A 213 -1.57 10.36 13.15
C LEU A 213 -1.38 8.87 13.46
N LEU A 214 -2.17 8.32 14.39
CA LEU A 214 -2.18 6.88 14.68
C LEU A 214 -2.63 6.06 13.47
N ALA A 215 -3.67 6.51 12.76
CA ALA A 215 -4.11 5.86 11.52
C ALA A 215 -3.03 5.92 10.44
N CYS A 216 -2.32 7.03 10.29
CA CYS A 216 -1.19 7.16 9.37
C CYS A 216 -0.03 6.23 9.74
N ALA A 217 0.29 6.10 11.03
CA ALA A 217 1.33 5.19 11.50
C ALA A 217 0.98 3.73 11.16
N ALA A 218 -0.27 3.31 11.40
CA ALA A 218 -0.73 1.97 11.00
C ALA A 218 -0.63 1.74 9.48
N SER A 219 -0.98 2.75 8.67
CA SER A 219 -0.82 2.71 7.21
C SER A 219 0.66 2.64 6.78
N ALA A 220 1.55 3.39 7.42
CA ALA A 220 2.99 3.36 7.12
C ALA A 220 3.61 2.01 7.47
N VAL A 221 3.21 1.42 8.61
CA VAL A 221 3.59 0.05 8.99
C VAL A 221 3.12 -0.95 7.93
N ARG A 222 1.89 -0.80 7.42
CA ARG A 222 1.37 -1.64 6.32
C ARG A 222 2.23 -1.54 5.06
N VAL A 223 2.61 -0.33 4.65
CA VAL A 223 3.50 -0.10 3.50
C VAL A 223 4.88 -0.71 3.74
N TYR A 224 5.44 -0.54 4.95
CA TYR A 224 6.74 -1.10 5.31
C TYR A 224 6.76 -2.63 5.22
N TYR A 225 5.75 -3.31 5.79
CA TYR A 225 5.64 -4.76 5.68
C TYR A 225 5.34 -5.23 4.26
N ALA A 226 4.53 -4.49 3.50
CA ALA A 226 4.30 -4.77 2.08
C ALA A 226 5.61 -4.67 1.29
N TYR A 227 6.38 -3.60 1.48
CA TYR A 227 7.70 -3.41 0.86
C TYR A 227 8.66 -4.53 1.23
N ARG A 228 8.79 -4.84 2.52
CA ARG A 228 9.66 -5.92 3.03
C ARG A 228 9.30 -7.26 2.43
N THR A 229 8.02 -7.59 2.40
CA THR A 229 7.52 -8.84 1.86
C THR A 229 7.80 -8.93 0.36
N LEU A 230 7.53 -7.86 -0.39
CA LEU A 230 7.67 -7.83 -1.84
C LEU A 230 9.12 -7.83 -2.33
N HIS A 231 10.02 -7.12 -1.66
CA HIS A 231 11.41 -6.93 -2.12
C HIS A 231 12.46 -7.79 -1.42
N ILE A 232 12.26 -8.16 -0.14
CA ILE A 232 13.28 -8.94 0.58
C ILE A 232 12.99 -10.44 0.51
N THR A 233 11.71 -10.84 0.50
CA THR A 233 11.34 -12.26 0.55
C THR A 233 11.08 -12.89 -0.83
N TYR A 234 10.85 -12.10 -1.89
CA TYR A 234 10.48 -12.59 -3.23
C TYR A 234 11.36 -12.04 -4.36
N ASP A 235 12.67 -11.88 -4.13
CA ASP A 235 13.61 -11.71 -5.26
C ASP A 235 13.64 -13.00 -6.09
N PHE A 236 12.82 -13.04 -7.15
CA PHE A 236 12.84 -14.09 -8.18
C PHE A 236 14.19 -14.18 -8.88
N THR A 237 15.05 -13.16 -8.77
CA THR A 237 16.41 -13.15 -9.29
C THR A 237 17.22 -14.32 -8.74
N CYS A 238 17.10 -14.66 -7.45
CA CYS A 238 17.83 -15.80 -6.87
C CYS A 238 17.35 -17.15 -7.43
N SER A 239 16.07 -17.29 -7.79
CA SER A 239 15.53 -18.53 -8.38
C SER A 239 15.92 -18.66 -9.85
N TYR A 240 15.87 -17.58 -10.62
CA TYR A 240 16.30 -17.62 -12.03
C TYR A 240 17.83 -17.76 -12.17
N SER A 241 18.60 -17.19 -11.25
CA SER A 241 20.06 -17.38 -11.22
C SER A 241 20.46 -18.76 -10.74
N SER A 242 19.77 -19.36 -9.77
CA SER A 242 20.08 -20.72 -9.31
C SER A 242 19.80 -21.76 -10.41
N TRP A 243 18.67 -21.66 -11.10
CA TRP A 243 18.34 -22.55 -12.22
C TRP A 243 19.35 -22.47 -13.39
N ASN A 244 19.88 -21.28 -13.69
CA ASN A 244 20.89 -21.11 -14.76
C ASN A 244 22.31 -21.56 -14.37
N ILE A 245 22.58 -21.72 -13.07
CA ILE A 245 23.85 -22.29 -12.59
C ILE A 245 23.76 -23.83 -12.67
N ASP A 246 22.65 -24.42 -12.23
CA ASP A 246 22.44 -25.87 -12.29
C ASP A 246 22.38 -26.42 -13.74
N GLU A 247 21.90 -25.66 -14.72
CA GLU A 247 21.86 -26.09 -16.14
C GLU A 247 23.20 -25.93 -16.88
N LYS A 248 24.18 -25.23 -16.30
CA LYS A 248 25.55 -25.18 -16.87
C LYS A 248 26.48 -26.27 -16.35
N ASP A 249 26.09 -26.94 -15.27
CA ASP A 249 26.87 -27.97 -14.60
C ASP A 249 26.41 -29.41 -14.97
N HIS A 250 25.51 -29.55 -15.97
CA HIS A 250 25.10 -30.81 -16.59
C HIS A 250 25.36 -30.82 -18.10
#